data_AF-A0A565B652-F1
#
_entry.id   AF-A0A565B652-F1
#
_cell.length_a   1.000
_cell.length_b   1.000
_cell.length_c   1.000
_cell.angle_alpha   90.00
_cell.angle_beta   90.00
_cell.angle_gamma   90.00
#
_symmetry.space_group_name_H-M   'P 1'
#
loop_
_entity.id
_entity.type
_entity.pdbx_description
1 polymer ?
#
loop_
_entity_poly.entity_id
_entity_poly.type
_entity_poly.pdbx_seq_one_letter_code
_entity_poly.pdbx_strand_id
1 'polypeptide(L)' 'MDSKLCPRQTTRFKRCSSHRDSKTTSTSLAMREDTMFKKAYELSTLCDIQVCVLYYGRDGELIKT' A
#
# COMPACT_ATOMS: atom_id res chain seq x y z
N MET A 1 18.20 -12.33 -24.30
CA MET A 1 17.96 -11.05 -23.59
C MET A 1 17.42 -11.40 -22.22
N ASP A 2 18.30 -11.77 -21.31
CA ASP A 2 17.93 -12.26 -19.98
C ASP A 2 17.65 -11.06 -19.07
N SER A 3 16.37 -10.76 -18.86
CA SER A 3 15.93 -9.82 -17.84
C SER A 3 16.23 -10.43 -16.47
N LYS A 4 17.34 -10.01 -15.86
CA LYS A 4 17.66 -10.34 -14.47
C LYS A 4 16.56 -9.78 -13.56
N LEU A 5 15.60 -10.61 -13.19
CA LEU A 5 14.59 -10.29 -12.17
C LEU A 5 15.27 -10.32 -10.80
N CYS A 6 15.35 -9.17 -10.14
CA CYS A 6 15.81 -9.10 -8.75
C CYS A 6 14.72 -9.66 -7.81
N PRO A 7 15.04 -10.62 -6.92
CA PRO A 7 14.10 -11.12 -5.93
C PRO A 7 13.58 -9.99 -5.03
N ARG A 8 12.28 -10.02 -4.72
CA ARG A 8 11.65 -9.03 -3.83
C ARG A 8 12.20 -9.20 -2.42
N GLN A 9 12.89 -8.18 -1.91
CA GLN A 9 13.32 -8.18 -0.51
C GLN A 9 12.11 -8.07 0.42
N THR A 10 11.98 -9.02 1.34
CA THR A 10 11.00 -8.96 2.41
C THR A 10 11.47 -7.93 3.43
N THR A 11 10.54 -7.13 3.95
CA THR A 11 10.86 -6.13 4.97
C THR A 11 10.04 -6.42 6.21
N ARG A 12 10.65 -6.26 7.39
CA ARG A 12 9.92 -6.36 8.66
C ARG A 12 9.00 -5.14 8.78
N PHE A 13 7.75 -5.36 9.19
CA PHE A 13 6.86 -4.25 9.52
C PHE A 13 7.46 -3.44 10.67
N LYS A 14 7.82 -2.19 10.39
CA LYS A 14 8.34 -1.24 11.36
C LYS A 14 7.43 -0.02 11.34
N ARG A 15 6.98 0.41 12.51
CA ARG A 15 6.31 1.71 12.65
C ARG A 15 7.32 2.78 12.26
N CYS A 16 6.98 3.62 11.29
CA CYS A 16 7.82 4.78 10.96
C CYS A 16 7.72 5.78 12.11
N SER A 17 8.71 5.79 12.99
CA SER A 17 8.83 6.78 14.06
C SER A 17 9.23 8.11 13.43
N SER A 18 8.19 8.92 13.16
CA SER A 18 8.16 10.39 13.14
C SER A 18 9.45 11.15 12.74
N HIS A 19 9.29 11.90 11.64
CA HIS A 19 9.86 13.23 11.41
C HIS A 19 11.20 13.39 10.67
N ARG A 20 11.72 12.37 9.99
CA ARG A 20 12.80 12.60 9.00
C ARG A 20 12.49 11.89 7.70
N ASP A 21 12.48 12.67 6.63
CA ASP A 21 12.33 12.28 5.25
C ASP A 21 13.12 11.01 4.93
N SER A 22 12.42 9.96 4.51
CA SER A 22 13.06 8.97 3.66
C SER A 22 12.27 8.90 2.36
N LYS A 23 12.88 9.38 1.27
CA LYS A 23 12.33 9.29 -0.11
C LYS A 23 11.91 7.86 -0.51
N THR A 24 12.38 6.84 0.22
CA THR A 24 12.05 5.43 0.05
C THR A 24 10.70 5.02 0.65
N THR A 25 10.16 5.75 1.65
CA THR A 25 8.86 5.37 2.25
C THR A 25 7.68 5.84 1.40
N SER A 26 7.79 6.99 0.72
CA SER A 26 6.68 7.55 -0.08
C SER A 26 6.31 6.67 -1.27
N THR A 27 7.30 6.19 -2.04
CA THR A 27 7.06 5.28 -3.17
C THR A 27 6.49 3.94 -2.71
N SER A 28 6.93 3.44 -1.55
CA SER A 28 6.40 2.20 -0.97
C SER A 28 4.95 2.33 -0.50
N LEU A 29 4.54 3.51 -0.01
CA LEU A 29 3.18 3.77 0.43
C LEU A 29 2.24 3.93 -0.76
N ALA A 30 2.65 4.66 -1.80
CA ALA A 30 1.87 4.79 -3.04
C ALA A 30 1.61 3.42 -3.69
N MET A 31 2.62 2.56 -3.80
CA MET A 31 2.40 1.19 -4.32
C MET A 31 1.48 0.35 -3.43
N ARG A 32 1.53 0.54 -2.10
CA ARG A 32 0.65 -0.16 -1.16
C ARG A 32 -0.78 0.34 -1.24
N GLU A 33 -0.98 1.63 -1.46
CA GLU A 33 -2.29 2.24 -1.69
C GLU A 33 -2.99 1.57 -2.88
N ASP A 34 -2.37 1.61 -4.06
CA ASP A 34 -2.92 0.97 -5.26
C ASP A 34 -3.19 -0.53 -5.06
N THR A 35 -2.26 -1.22 -4.41
CA THR A 35 -2.42 -2.66 -4.11
C THR A 35 -3.60 -2.91 -3.18
N MET A 36 -3.80 -2.08 -2.16
CA MET A 36 -4.90 -2.22 -1.20
C MET A 36 -6.25 -2.09 -1.90
N PHE A 37 -6.43 -1.07 -2.74
CA PHE A 37 -7.68 -0.90 -3.50
C PHE A 37 -7.92 -2.05 -4.47
N LYS A 38 -6.87 -2.51 -5.17
CA LYS A 38 -6.97 -3.68 -6.06
C LYS A 38 -7.38 -4.93 -5.29
N LYS A 39 -6.83 -5.14 -4.09
CA LYS A 39 -7.18 -6.29 -3.24
C LYS A 39 -8.59 -6.21 -2.68
N ALA A 40 -9.06 -5.03 -2.31
CA ALA A 40 -10.44 -4.83 -1.90
C ALA A 40 -11.43 -5.16 -3.04
N TYR A 41 -11.13 -4.71 -4.26
CA TYR A 41 -11.92 -5.04 -5.45
C TYR A 41 -11.91 -6.54 -5.79
N GLU A 42 -10.74 -7.18 -5.75
CA GLU A 42 -10.62 -8.63 -5.96
C GLU A 42 -11.43 -9.39 -4.90
N LEU A 43 -11.34 -8.98 -3.63
CA LEU A 43 -12.05 -9.61 -2.52
C LEU A 43 -13.57 -9.45 -2.65
N SER A 44 -14.05 -8.24 -2.95
CA SER A 44 -15.48 -8.00 -3.15
C SER A 44 -16.03 -8.84 -4.30
N THR A 45 -15.26 -8.96 -5.39
CA THR A 45 -15.67 -9.71 -6.58
C THR A 45 -15.66 -11.21 -6.36
N LEU A 46 -14.61 -11.75 -5.73
CA LEU A 46 -14.45 -13.20 -5.55
C LEU A 46 -15.41 -13.78 -4.52
N CYS A 47 -15.75 -13.01 -3.49
CA CYS A 47 -16.60 -13.46 -2.40
C CYS A 47 -18.03 -12.91 -2.47
N ASP A 48 -18.34 -12.05 -3.44
CA ASP A 48 -19.62 -11.35 -3.57
C ASP A 48 -20.03 -10.62 -2.27
N ILE A 49 -19.08 -9.89 -1.69
CA ILE A 49 -19.27 -9.13 -0.45
C ILE A 49 -19.06 -7.64 -0.67
N GLN A 50 -19.75 -6.81 0.13
CA GLN A 50 -19.43 -5.40 0.21
C GLN A 50 -18.15 -5.19 1.03
N VAL A 51 -17.20 -4.47 0.44
CA VAL A 51 -15.93 -4.08 1.06
C VAL A 51 -15.80 -2.57 0.95
N CYS A 52 -15.38 -1.93 2.04
CA CYS A 52 -15.08 -0.50 2.08
C CYS A 52 -13.64 -0.32 2.57
N VAL A 53 -12.90 0.59 1.93
CA VAL A 53 -11.54 0.97 2.31
C VAL A 53 -11.57 2.42 2.74
N LEU A 54 -10.95 2.76 3.86
CA LEU A 54 -10.80 4.16 4.29
C LEU A 54 -9.31 4.49 4.39
N TYR A 55 -8.82 5.31 3.47
CA TYR A 55 -7.42 5.70 3.44
C TYR A 55 -7.24 7.11 4.00
N TYR A 56 -6.62 7.17 5.18
CA TYR A 56 -6.29 8.42 5.85
C TYR A 56 -4.81 8.78 5.66
N GLY A 57 -4.55 10.06 5.45
CA GLY A 57 -3.21 10.60 5.46
C GLY A 57 -2.67 10.80 6.88
N ARG A 58 -1.46 11.35 6.96
CA ARG A 58 -0.76 11.53 8.24
C ARG A 58 -1.39 12.61 9.11
N ASP A 59 -2.09 13.55 8.49
CA ASP A 59 -2.71 14.68 9.17
C ASP A 59 -4.17 14.35 9.55
N GLY A 60 -4.61 13.10 9.32
CA GLY A 60 -5.95 12.62 9.63
C GLY A 60 -6.99 12.95 8.56
N GLU A 61 -6.55 13.45 7.40
CA GLU A 61 -7.39 13.72 6.25
C GLU A 61 -7.83 12.43 5.55
N LEU A 62 -9.11 12.34 5.19
CA LEU A 62 -9.60 11.24 4.35
C LEU A 62 -9.18 11.50 2.91
N ILE A 63 -8.22 10.72 2.41
CA ILE A 63 -7.68 10.87 1.06
C ILE A 63 -8.57 10.14 0.04
N LYS A 64 -9.00 8.92 0.37
CA LYS A 64 -9.72 8.05 -0.56
C LYS A 64 -10.59 7.02 0.15
N THR A 65 -11.68 6.66 -0.52
CA THR A 65 -12.62 5.60 -0.13
C THR A 65 -12.78 4.58 -1.24
#